data_AF-A0A2G8JHX4-F1
#
_entry.id   AF-A0A2G8JHX4-F1
#
_cell.length_a   1.000
_cell.length_b   1.000
_cell.length_c   1.000
_cell.angle_alpha   90.00
_cell.angle_beta   90.00
_cell.angle_gamma   90.00
#
_symmetry.space_group_name_H-M   'P 1'
#
loop_
_entity.id
_entity.type
_entity.pdbx_description
1 polymer ?
#
loop_
_entity_poly.entity_id
_entity_poly.type
_entity_poly.pdbx_seq_one_letter_code
_entity_poly.pdbx_strand_id
1 'polypeptide(L)'
;MPGKWVVLFFYPLDFTFVCPTEIIAFSNRVQEFKDINCEVIAASCDSEFSHLAWTNTPKKDGGLGSMNIPLLADKTHAIARDYGVLLEEEGVPLRLPFISTFFFFTVMLLLHIFM
;
A
#
# COMPACT_ATOMS: atom_id res chain seq x y z
N MET A 1 3.02 -3.02 -17.62
CA MET A 1 4.48 -2.94 -17.46
C MET A 1 5.05 -4.35 -17.57
N PRO A 2 5.33 -4.84 -18.79
CA PRO A 2 5.84 -6.20 -18.94
C PRO A 2 7.22 -6.33 -18.30
N GLY A 3 7.39 -7.30 -17.40
CA GLY A 3 8.70 -7.65 -16.84
C GLY A 3 9.13 -6.92 -15.56
N LYS A 4 8.26 -6.15 -14.89
CA LYS A 4 8.51 -5.62 -13.54
C LYS A 4 7.69 -6.35 -12.49
N TRP A 5 8.30 -6.60 -11.32
CA TRP A 5 7.55 -7.05 -10.14
C TRP A 5 6.74 -5.89 -9.56
N VAL A 6 5.61 -6.19 -8.93
CA VAL A 6 4.77 -5.18 -8.27
C VAL A 6 4.35 -5.69 -6.90
N VAL A 7 4.72 -4.94 -5.86
CA VAL A 7 4.13 -5.06 -4.53
C VAL A 7 2.94 -4.12 -4.47
N LEU A 8 1.75 -4.68 -4.60
CA LEU A 8 0.49 -3.98 -4.33
C LEU A 8 0.03 -4.38 -2.94
N PHE A 9 -0.13 -3.41 -2.03
CA PHE A 9 -0.65 -3.67 -0.68
C PHE A 9 -1.83 -2.77 -0.36
N PHE A 10 -2.79 -3.30 0.38
CA PHE A 10 -4.01 -2.59 0.75
C PHE A 10 -3.96 -2.10 2.18
N TYR A 11 -4.52 -0.92 2.42
CA TYR A 11 -4.76 -0.40 3.77
C TYR A 11 -6.22 0.06 3.89
N PRO A 12 -6.84 -0.03 5.08
CA PRO A 12 -8.29 0.15 5.20
C PRO A 12 -8.77 1.55 4.87
N LEU A 13 -8.16 2.58 5.50
CA LEU A 13 -8.63 3.96 5.45
C LEU A 13 -7.48 4.95 5.66
N ASP A 14 -7.51 6.05 4.89
CA ASP A 14 -6.73 7.25 5.12
C ASP A 14 -7.02 7.86 6.51
N PHE A 15 -6.09 8.64 7.06
CA PHE A 15 -6.23 9.35 8.34
C PHE A 15 -6.49 8.46 9.58
N THR A 16 -6.12 7.18 9.52
CA THR A 16 -6.20 6.26 10.66
C THR A 16 -4.83 6.07 11.35
N PHE A 17 -4.85 5.72 12.65
CA PHE A 17 -3.65 5.74 13.50
C PHE A 17 -2.63 4.62 13.23
N VAL A 18 -3.07 3.51 12.62
CA VAL A 18 -2.23 2.30 12.51
C VAL A 18 -1.65 2.14 11.08
N CYS A 19 -2.08 2.95 10.12
CA CYS A 19 -1.72 2.82 8.69
C CYS A 19 -0.51 3.64 8.20
N PRO A 20 -0.15 4.82 8.75
CA PRO A 20 0.89 5.64 8.11
C PRO A 20 2.29 5.05 8.26
N THR A 21 2.56 4.30 9.34
CA THR A 21 3.91 3.75 9.61
C THR A 21 4.37 2.76 8.54
N GLU A 22 3.49 1.86 8.08
CA GLU A 22 3.81 0.89 7.03
C GLU A 22 4.00 1.58 5.67
N ILE A 23 3.06 2.47 5.31
CA ILE A 23 3.10 3.23 4.05
C ILE A 23 4.38 4.09 3.97
N ILE A 24 4.74 4.76 5.06
CA ILE A 24 5.97 5.56 5.17
C ILE A 24 7.21 4.65 5.11
N ALA A 25 7.19 3.48 5.74
CA ALA A 25 8.32 2.55 5.70
C ALA A 25 8.60 2.05 4.27
N PHE A 26 7.57 1.64 3.53
CA PHE A 26 7.70 1.27 2.12
C PHE A 26 8.18 2.44 1.25
N SER A 27 7.63 3.63 1.48
CA SER A 27 8.03 4.86 0.78
C SER A 27 9.51 5.21 1.00
N ASN A 28 9.99 5.10 2.22
CA ASN A 28 11.40 5.38 2.55
C ASN A 28 12.35 4.34 1.95
N ARG A 29 11.90 3.09 1.80
CA ARG A 29 12.70 1.96 1.29
C ARG A 29 12.44 1.63 -0.18
N VAL A 30 11.65 2.43 -0.90
CA VAL A 30 11.23 2.13 -2.28
C VAL A 30 12.42 1.89 -3.23
N GLN A 31 13.59 2.49 -2.94
CA GLN A 31 14.78 2.28 -3.75
C GLN A 31 15.26 0.83 -3.73
N GLU A 32 15.17 0.15 -2.58
CA GLU A 32 15.54 -1.27 -2.45
C GLU A 32 14.67 -2.16 -3.36
N PHE A 33 13.39 -1.79 -3.55
CA PHE A 33 12.49 -2.48 -4.47
C PHE A 33 12.82 -2.15 -5.94
N LYS A 34 13.11 -0.88 -6.24
CA LYS A 34 13.50 -0.46 -7.59
C LYS A 34 14.78 -1.15 -8.08
N ASP A 35 15.74 -1.37 -7.19
CA ASP A 35 17.01 -2.04 -7.50
C ASP A 35 16.81 -3.51 -7.93
N ILE A 36 15.73 -4.16 -7.47
CA ILE A 36 15.32 -5.52 -7.89
C ILE A 36 14.21 -5.50 -8.96
N ASN A 37 14.04 -4.38 -9.66
CA ASN A 37 13.03 -4.19 -10.70
C ASN A 37 11.60 -4.44 -10.20
N CYS A 38 11.32 -3.98 -8.98
CA CYS A 38 10.02 -4.06 -8.32
C CYS A 38 9.46 -2.65 -8.05
N GLU A 39 8.19 -2.45 -8.39
CA GLU A 39 7.43 -1.26 -8.01
C GLU A 39 6.63 -1.54 -6.74
N VAL A 40 6.32 -0.50 -5.96
CA VAL A 40 5.51 -0.60 -4.74
C VAL A 40 4.34 0.36 -4.86
N ILE A 41 3.12 -0.12 -4.60
CA ILE A 41 1.87 0.64 -4.71
C ILE A 41 1.04 0.37 -3.45
N ALA A 42 0.61 1.43 -2.77
CA ALA A 42 -0.38 1.33 -1.71
C ALA A 42 -1.78 1.55 -2.30
N ALA A 43 -2.81 0.88 -1.79
CA ALA A 43 -4.19 1.06 -2.24
C ALA A 43 -5.18 1.10 -1.09
N SER A 44 -6.21 1.94 -1.18
CA SER A 44 -7.40 1.87 -0.34
C SER A 44 -8.65 2.22 -1.14
N CYS A 45 -9.82 2.10 -0.50
CA CYS A 45 -11.08 2.50 -1.09
C CYS A 45 -11.37 4.01 -0.96
N ASP A 46 -10.41 4.78 -0.42
CA ASP A 46 -10.52 6.24 -0.34
C ASP A 46 -10.40 6.90 -1.72
N SER A 47 -10.75 8.18 -1.78
CA SER A 47 -10.62 8.97 -3.00
C SER A 47 -9.20 9.51 -3.20
N GLU A 48 -8.88 9.80 -4.46
CA GLU A 48 -7.65 10.50 -4.85
C GLU A 48 -7.48 11.85 -4.13
N PHE A 49 -8.60 12.51 -3.79
CA PHE A 49 -8.59 13.76 -3.02
C PHE A 49 -8.21 13.54 -1.56
N SER A 50 -8.68 12.42 -0.97
CA SER A 50 -8.32 12.02 0.39
C SER A 50 -6.83 11.71 0.47
N HIS A 51 -6.30 10.93 -0.48
CA HIS A 51 -4.87 10.64 -0.59
C HIS A 51 -4.04 11.93 -0.69
N LEU A 52 -4.43 12.84 -1.58
CA LEU A 52 -3.74 14.12 -1.75
C LEU A 52 -3.72 14.91 -0.43
N ALA A 53 -4.86 15.03 0.25
CA ALA A 53 -4.94 15.71 1.54
C ALA A 53 -4.05 15.03 2.60
N TRP A 54 -4.00 13.70 2.62
CA TRP A 54 -3.20 12.94 3.57
C TRP A 54 -1.70 13.06 3.32
N THR A 55 -1.26 13.11 2.05
CA THR A 55 0.13 13.41 1.67
C THR A 55 0.55 14.85 1.97
N ASN A 56 -0.38 15.80 1.90
CA ASN A 56 -0.13 17.20 2.27
C ASN A 56 -0.12 17.42 3.78
N THR A 57 -0.64 16.47 4.56
CA THR A 57 -0.63 16.53 6.02
C THR A 57 0.75 16.13 6.55
N PRO A 58 1.38 16.92 7.43
CA PRO A 58 2.68 16.57 8.01
C PRO A 58 2.63 15.27 8.84
N LYS A 59 3.72 14.50 8.84
CA LYS A 59 3.84 13.25 9.62
C LYS A 59 3.59 13.44 11.12
N LYS A 60 4.00 14.59 11.68
CA LYS A 60 3.76 14.96 13.09
C LYS A 60 2.27 15.10 13.44
N ASP A 61 1.43 15.37 12.45
CA ASP A 61 -0.01 15.60 12.59
C ASP A 61 -0.81 14.37 12.12
N GLY A 62 -0.16 13.20 11.98
CA GLY A 62 -0.80 11.94 11.53
C GLY A 62 -0.91 11.78 10.00
N GLY A 63 -0.27 12.67 9.24
CA GLY A 63 -0.22 12.58 7.78
C GLY A 63 0.89 11.68 7.23
N LEU A 64 0.91 11.52 5.92
CA LEU A 64 1.97 10.77 5.23
C LEU A 64 3.19 11.65 4.91
N GLY A 65 2.98 12.95 4.67
CA GLY A 65 3.99 13.83 4.10
C GLY A 65 4.38 13.42 2.67
N SER A 66 5.59 13.80 2.24
CA SER A 66 6.10 13.43 0.92
C SER A 66 6.24 11.91 0.76
N MET A 67 5.71 11.40 -0.35
CA MET A 67 5.65 9.97 -0.66
C MET A 67 6.43 9.66 -1.94
N ASN A 68 7.20 8.57 -1.91
CA ASN A 68 7.97 8.06 -3.05
C ASN A 68 7.29 6.89 -3.77
N ILE A 69 6.13 6.46 -3.27
CA ILE A 69 5.28 5.42 -3.85
C ILE A 69 3.91 6.02 -4.22
N PRO A 70 3.26 5.53 -5.28
CA PRO A 70 1.89 5.89 -5.59
C PRO A 70 0.89 5.35 -4.55
N LEU A 71 -0.16 6.14 -4.30
CA LEU A 71 -1.35 5.74 -3.58
C LEU A 71 -2.50 5.59 -4.59
N LEU A 72 -3.07 4.40 -4.68
CA LEU A 72 -4.14 4.04 -5.61
C LEU A 72 -5.50 4.16 -4.92
N ALA A 73 -6.38 4.97 -5.52
CA ALA A 73 -7.76 5.16 -5.07
C ALA A 73 -8.70 4.13 -5.76
N ASP A 74 -9.23 3.18 -5.00
CA ASP A 74 -10.20 2.17 -5.45
C ASP A 74 -11.62 2.50 -4.99
N LYS A 75 -12.14 3.66 -5.40
CA LYS A 75 -13.47 4.16 -4.99
C LYS A 75 -14.64 3.27 -5.40
N THR A 76 -14.46 2.44 -6.43
CA THR A 76 -15.48 1.49 -6.89
C THR A 76 -15.44 0.17 -6.13
N HIS A 77 -14.43 -0.01 -5.27
CA HIS A 77 -14.11 -1.24 -4.56
C HIS A 77 -13.86 -2.42 -5.51
N ALA A 78 -13.65 -2.16 -6.80
CA ALA A 78 -13.53 -3.20 -7.81
C ALA A 78 -12.20 -3.95 -7.62
N ILE A 79 -11.12 -3.21 -7.35
CA ILE A 79 -9.80 -3.78 -7.21
C ILE A 79 -9.71 -4.57 -5.90
N ALA A 80 -10.17 -4.01 -4.78
CA ALA A 80 -10.20 -4.69 -3.49
C ALA A 80 -11.07 -5.97 -3.54
N ARG A 81 -12.19 -5.94 -4.28
CA ARG A 81 -13.05 -7.10 -4.49
C ARG A 81 -12.39 -8.16 -5.36
N ASP A 82 -11.76 -7.77 -6.46
CA ASP A 82 -11.06 -8.70 -7.38
C ASP A 82 -9.88 -9.39 -6.68
N TYR A 83 -9.22 -8.69 -5.74
CA TYR A 83 -8.16 -9.25 -4.90
C TYR A 83 -8.69 -10.02 -3.68
N GLY A 84 -10.01 -10.08 -3.46
CA GLY A 84 -10.64 -10.80 -2.36
C GLY A 84 -10.32 -10.22 -0.97
N VAL A 85 -9.93 -8.95 -0.90
CA VAL A 85 -9.58 -8.27 0.36
C VAL A 85 -10.68 -7.33 0.84
N LEU A 86 -11.68 -7.02 0.04
CA LEU A 86 -12.79 -6.14 0.44
C LEU A 86 -13.66 -6.78 1.53
N LEU A 87 -13.85 -6.05 2.64
CA LEU A 87 -14.92 -6.33 3.60
C LEU A 87 -16.21 -5.70 3.07
N GLU A 88 -17.08 -6.50 2.45
CA GLU A 88 -18.30 -6.01 1.80
C GLU A 88 -19.24 -5.25 2.76
N GLU A 89 -19.27 -5.64 4.04
CA GLU A 89 -20.11 -4.96 5.05
C GLU A 89 -19.53 -3.61 5.49
N GLU A 90 -18.21 -3.46 5.48
CA GLU A 90 -17.52 -2.27 5.99
C GLU A 90 -17.08 -1.32 4.88
N GLY A 91 -17.06 -1.78 3.62
CA GLY A 91 -16.64 -0.98 2.46
C GLY A 91 -15.15 -0.64 2.44
N VAL A 92 -14.34 -1.36 3.22
CA VAL A 92 -12.90 -1.15 3.35
C VAL A 92 -12.13 -2.44 3.06
N PRO A 93 -10.92 -2.39 2.50
CA PRO A 93 -10.11 -3.58 2.36
C PRO A 93 -9.55 -4.03 3.72
N LEU A 94 -9.48 -5.34 3.92
CA LEU A 94 -8.75 -5.98 5.00
C LEU A 94 -7.32 -5.46 5.02
N ARG A 95 -6.85 -5.11 6.22
CA ARG A 95 -5.43 -4.89 6.46
C ARG A 95 -4.71 -6.23 6.42
N LEU A 96 -4.29 -6.62 5.24
CA LEU A 96 -3.39 -7.75 5.03
C LEU A 96 -2.09 -7.21 4.44
N PRO A 97 -0.91 -7.66 4.91
CA PRO A 97 0.33 -7.52 4.15
C PRO A 97 0.24 -8.46 2.94
N PHE A 98 -0.71 -8.23 2.02
CA PHE A 98 -0.91 -9.11 0.89
C PHE A 98 0.16 -8.78 -0.15
N ILE A 99 1.28 -9.48 -0.06
CA ILE A 99 2.28 -9.51 -1.11
C ILE A 99 1.69 -10.35 -2.25
N SER A 100 1.08 -9.66 -3.20
CA SER A 100 0.66 -10.27 -4.47
C SER A 100 1.88 -10.83 -5.20
N THR A 101 2.01 -12.15 -5.24
CA THR A 101 2.81 -12.85 -6.27
C THR A 101 1.98 -13.91 -7.01
N PHE A 102 0.67 -14.03 -6.71
CA PHE A 102 -0.01 -15.33 -6.69
C PHE A 102 0.48 -16.15 -5.47
N PHE A 103 0.12 -15.66 -4.28
CA PHE A 103 0.08 -16.27 -2.93
C PHE A 103 1.13 -17.29 -2.40
N PHE A 104 2.23 -17.69 -3.06
CA PHE A 104 3.04 -18.80 -2.50
C PHE A 104 4.58 -18.72 -2.49
N PHE A 105 5.24 -17.64 -2.87
CA PHE A 105 6.73 -17.61 -2.84
C PHE A 105 7.41 -16.53 -1.98
N THR A 106 6.69 -15.54 -1.45
CA THR A 106 7.32 -14.34 -0.86
C THR A 106 7.17 -14.25 0.67
N VAL A 107 7.21 -15.39 1.38
CA VAL A 107 7.67 -15.39 2.78
C VAL A 107 9.21 -15.50 2.84
N MET A 108 9.88 -15.78 1.71
CA MET A 108 11.33 -15.98 1.67
C MET A 108 12.16 -14.68 1.60
N LEU A 109 11.55 -13.51 1.31
CA LEU A 109 12.29 -12.23 1.21
C LEU A 109 12.19 -11.35 2.47
N LEU A 110 11.14 -11.52 3.30
CA LEU A 110 10.96 -10.72 4.51
C LEU A 110 11.99 -11.03 5.62
N LEU A 111 12.64 -12.20 5.58
CA LEU A 111 13.67 -12.57 6.56
C LEU A 111 15.07 -12.01 6.29
N HIS A 112 15.35 -11.47 5.09
CA HIS A 112 16.68 -10.92 4.76
C HIS A 112 16.73 -9.37 4.75
N ILE A 113 15.59 -8.72 4.89
CA ILE A 113 15.45 -7.26 4.76
C ILE A 113 15.13 -6.59 6.12
N PHE A 114 14.88 -7.39 7.17
CA PHE A 114 14.58 -6.96 8.54
C PHE A 114 15.38 -7.69 9.63
N MET A 115 16.51 -8.34 9.29
CA MET A 115 17.50 -8.84 10.25
C MET A 115 18.89 -8.30 9.92
#